data_AF-A0A933J1X7-F1
#
_entry.id   AF-A0A933J1X7-F1
#
_cell.length_a   1.000
_cell.length_b   1.000
_cell.length_c   1.000
_cell.angle_alpha   90.00
_cell.angle_beta   90.00
_cell.angle_gamma   90.00
#
_symmetry.space_group_name_H-M   'P 1'
#
loop_
_entity.id
_entity.type
_entity.pdbx_description
1 polymer ?
#
loop_
_entity_poly.entity_id
_entity_poly.type
_entity_poly.pdbx_seq_one_letter_code
_entity_poly.pdbx_strand_id
1 'polypeptide(L)'
;AGTPRGEYAIQVVMYESQSGRPVPIVAPENMRGQAVEAGNLAIIKPAVIPAPPPIPNALDAEWNGIALAGFDSGAEELRPGDSLPLTLYWQAFQKPQGDYRVVIQLMDSSGQLHAPAFYRPSNEVFPTSGWDAGETWLDKIQLKIPADAAPGDATVLIGLFGEYSGNAVALKTRATSRQVEIENPVQRRAMPLAMLELTRVRLTAREHRYESPSPQHPLTANFDNKIKLLGYDLDERTLQLNLYWQALASLDERYTVFVHLLDAAGALVAQKDSEPDGGNAPTTSWLPGEVLADGYRVELPDNLPPGEYALEIGLYQSATGARRAVLDLGGDRVALARVSIPAR
;
A
#
# COMPACT_ATOMS: atom_id res chain seq x y z
N ALA A 1 10.34 9.34 -4.31
CA ALA A 1 11.49 8.57 -4.83
C ALA A 1 12.44 9.55 -5.52
N GLY A 2 13.75 9.35 -5.38
CA GLY A 2 14.73 10.09 -6.18
C GLY A 2 14.81 9.53 -7.60
N THR A 3 15.42 10.28 -8.53
CA THR A 3 15.66 9.80 -9.89
C THR A 3 17.02 9.07 -9.94
N PRO A 4 17.17 7.94 -10.66
CA PRO A 4 18.46 7.25 -10.76
C PRO A 4 19.57 8.16 -11.32
N ARG A 5 20.84 7.80 -11.08
CA ARG A 5 21.94 8.51 -11.72
C ARG A 5 21.95 8.22 -13.22
N GLY A 6 22.33 9.21 -14.00
CA GLY A 6 22.48 9.03 -15.44
C GLY A 6 22.33 10.32 -16.20
N GLU A 7 22.59 10.23 -17.48
CA GLU A 7 22.25 11.27 -18.45
C GLU A 7 20.81 11.05 -18.89
N TYR A 8 19.98 12.07 -18.71
CA TYR A 8 18.59 12.07 -19.11
C TYR A 8 18.40 13.08 -20.22
N ALA A 9 17.84 12.64 -21.35
CA ALA A 9 17.32 13.56 -22.34
C ALA A 9 16.00 14.15 -21.84
N ILE A 10 15.93 15.48 -21.74
CA ILE A 10 14.70 16.19 -21.45
C ILE A 10 13.94 16.32 -22.77
N GLN A 11 12.74 15.75 -22.83
CA GLN A 11 11.87 15.85 -23.99
C GLN A 11 10.64 16.70 -23.67
N VAL A 12 10.35 17.63 -24.57
CA VAL A 12 9.12 18.43 -24.55
C VAL A 12 8.16 17.86 -25.58
N VAL A 13 6.97 17.47 -25.12
CA VAL A 13 5.87 16.99 -25.95
C VAL A 13 4.69 17.94 -25.79
N MET A 14 4.15 18.44 -26.89
CA MET A 14 2.88 19.18 -26.86
C MET A 14 1.73 18.20 -27.05
N TYR A 15 0.65 18.39 -26.29
CA TYR A 15 -0.55 17.57 -26.37
C TYR A 15 -1.76 18.44 -26.74
N GLU A 16 -2.68 17.91 -27.54
CA GLU A 16 -4.00 18.50 -27.73
C GLU A 16 -4.79 18.47 -26.41
N SER A 17 -5.29 19.62 -25.96
CA SER A 17 -5.92 19.76 -24.65
C SER A 17 -7.20 18.93 -24.47
N GLN A 18 -7.92 18.63 -25.54
CA GLN A 18 -9.16 17.84 -25.47
C GLN A 18 -8.94 16.34 -25.64
N SER A 19 -7.99 15.94 -26.50
CA SER A 19 -7.81 14.54 -26.89
C SER A 19 -6.64 13.86 -26.14
N GLY A 20 -5.75 14.64 -25.52
CA GLY A 20 -4.53 14.14 -24.90
C GLY A 20 -3.56 13.51 -25.90
N ARG A 21 -3.77 13.71 -27.21
CA ARG A 21 -2.89 13.16 -28.25
C ARG A 21 -1.68 14.07 -28.44
N PRO A 22 -0.47 13.51 -28.60
CA PRO A 22 0.72 14.31 -28.87
C PRO A 22 0.60 14.97 -30.25
N VAL A 23 0.85 16.28 -30.29
CA VAL A 23 0.82 17.09 -31.52
C VAL A 23 2.10 16.82 -32.31
N PRO A 24 2.00 16.43 -33.60
CA PRO A 24 3.17 16.29 -34.46
C PRO A 24 3.90 17.63 -34.61
N ILE A 25 5.21 17.61 -34.42
CA ILE A 25 6.08 18.77 -34.60
C ILE A 25 6.66 18.69 -36.01
N VAL A 26 6.46 19.75 -36.79
CA VAL A 26 7.05 19.95 -38.11
C VAL A 26 7.83 21.26 -38.09
N ALA A 27 9.16 21.17 -37.94
CA ALA A 27 10.05 22.34 -37.90
C ALA A 27 10.95 22.42 -39.14
N PRO A 28 11.54 23.59 -39.46
CA PRO A 28 12.22 23.84 -40.73
C PRO A 28 13.53 23.04 -40.97
N GLU A 29 14.10 22.41 -39.93
CA GLU A 29 15.42 21.76 -39.98
C GLU A 29 15.36 20.29 -39.54
N ASN A 30 14.79 19.42 -40.37
CA ASN A 30 14.80 17.94 -40.21
C ASN A 30 14.24 17.36 -38.90
N MET A 31 13.69 18.17 -38.01
CA MET A 31 12.96 17.71 -36.83
C MET A 31 11.53 17.32 -37.22
N ARG A 32 11.31 16.01 -37.36
CA ARG A 32 9.98 15.38 -37.50
C ARG A 32 9.79 14.41 -36.33
N GLY A 33 8.71 14.57 -35.58
CA GLY A 33 8.44 13.70 -34.42
C GLY A 33 7.33 14.27 -33.53
N GLN A 34 7.15 13.65 -32.36
CA GLN A 34 6.18 14.09 -31.35
C GLN A 34 6.84 14.75 -30.13
N ALA A 35 8.18 14.74 -30.07
CA ALA A 35 8.96 15.30 -28.99
C ALA A 35 10.11 16.16 -29.54
N VAL A 36 10.42 17.27 -28.87
CA VAL A 36 11.65 18.04 -29.08
C VAL A 36 12.57 17.80 -27.89
N GLU A 37 13.81 17.42 -28.16
CA GLU A 37 14.84 17.35 -27.12
C GLU A 37 15.21 18.78 -26.70
N ALA A 38 14.97 19.12 -25.44
CA ALA A 38 15.26 20.44 -24.87
C ALA A 38 16.67 20.53 -24.25
N GLY A 39 17.32 19.39 -24.03
CA GLY A 39 18.67 19.29 -23.50
C GLY A 39 18.90 18.02 -22.69
N ASN A 40 20.10 17.91 -22.12
CA ASN A 40 20.50 16.78 -21.29
C ASN A 40 20.63 17.22 -19.82
N LEU A 41 20.20 16.35 -18.91
CA LEU A 41 20.33 16.49 -17.47
C LEU A 41 21.12 15.32 -16.91
N ALA A 42 22.30 15.61 -16.35
CA ALA A 42 23.05 14.65 -15.58
C ALA A 42 22.51 14.63 -14.15
N ILE A 43 21.89 13.52 -13.75
CA ILE A 43 21.58 13.28 -12.34
C ILE A 43 22.80 12.65 -11.71
N ILE A 44 23.51 13.46 -10.95
CA ILE A 44 24.74 13.10 -10.26
C ILE A 44 24.49 12.95 -8.77
N LYS A 45 25.42 12.25 -8.13
CA LYS A 45 25.49 12.17 -6.68
C LYS A 45 25.60 13.58 -6.06
N PRO A 46 24.87 13.89 -4.97
CA PRO A 46 25.01 15.16 -4.28
C PRO A 46 26.47 15.40 -3.87
N ALA A 47 26.99 16.60 -4.14
CA ALA A 47 28.36 16.97 -3.78
C ALA A 47 28.55 17.13 -2.25
N VAL A 48 27.46 17.40 -1.53
CA VAL A 48 27.43 17.50 -0.07
C VAL A 48 26.38 16.52 0.44
N ILE A 49 26.83 15.53 1.22
CA ILE A 49 25.96 14.61 1.93
C ILE A 49 25.68 15.26 3.30
N PRO A 50 24.44 15.66 3.60
CA PRO A 50 24.13 16.18 4.93
C PRO A 50 24.40 15.11 5.98
N ALA A 51 24.90 15.51 7.15
CA ALA A 51 25.04 14.58 8.27
C ALA A 51 23.67 13.97 8.58
N PRO A 52 23.57 12.65 8.77
CA PRO A 52 22.30 12.03 9.12
C PRO A 52 21.78 12.62 10.44
N PRO A 53 20.47 12.79 10.60
CA PRO A 53 19.89 13.09 11.91
C PRO A 53 20.27 11.98 12.92
N PRO A 54 20.15 12.23 14.23
CA PRO A 54 20.34 11.18 15.24
C PRO A 54 19.56 9.92 14.84
N ILE A 55 20.28 8.80 14.72
CA ILE A 55 19.71 7.55 14.22
C ILE A 55 18.92 6.88 15.34
N PRO A 56 17.59 6.74 15.22
CA PRO A 56 16.78 6.04 16.21
C PRO A 56 17.14 4.55 16.22
N ASN A 57 16.94 3.90 17.37
CA ASN A 57 17.21 2.48 17.59
C ASN A 57 18.53 2.03 16.94
N ALA A 58 19.64 2.68 17.33
CA ALA A 58 20.93 2.45 16.71
C ALA A 58 21.36 0.98 16.82
N LEU A 59 21.85 0.44 15.70
CA LEU A 59 22.29 -0.93 15.54
C LEU A 59 23.72 -0.96 14.98
N ASP A 60 24.37 -2.11 15.13
CA ASP A 60 25.69 -2.38 14.59
C ASP A 60 25.65 -3.73 13.87
N ALA A 61 24.75 -3.81 12.87
CA ALA A 61 24.51 -5.01 12.08
C ALA A 61 25.14 -4.83 10.70
N GLU A 62 26.17 -5.63 10.41
CA GLU A 62 27.01 -5.50 9.24
C GLU A 62 26.83 -6.68 8.26
N TRP A 63 26.82 -6.34 6.98
CA TRP A 63 26.82 -7.25 5.85
C TRP A 63 27.82 -6.76 4.81
N ASN A 64 28.97 -7.43 4.72
CA ASN A 64 29.96 -7.29 3.65
C ASN A 64 30.15 -5.85 3.09
N GLY A 65 30.55 -4.92 3.96
CA GLY A 65 30.88 -3.53 3.61
C GLY A 65 29.78 -2.50 3.91
N ILE A 66 28.54 -2.94 4.18
CA ILE A 66 27.44 -2.07 4.62
C ILE A 66 26.93 -2.48 6.00
N ALA A 67 26.36 -1.52 6.73
CA ALA A 67 25.73 -1.73 8.02
C ALA A 67 24.31 -1.14 8.04
N LEU A 68 23.40 -1.80 8.74
CA LEU A 68 22.17 -1.16 9.23
C LEU A 68 22.54 -0.43 10.53
N ALA A 69 22.70 0.89 10.43
CA ALA A 69 23.10 1.76 11.53
C ALA A 69 21.97 2.03 12.53
N GLY A 70 20.72 1.79 12.12
CA GLY A 70 19.55 1.86 12.98
C GLY A 70 18.25 1.96 12.19
N PHE A 71 17.15 2.17 12.89
CA PHE A 71 15.82 2.19 12.29
C PHE A 71 14.82 3.00 13.12
N ASP A 72 13.75 3.42 12.46
CA ASP A 72 12.55 3.94 13.10
C ASP A 72 11.34 3.11 12.66
N SER A 73 10.47 2.78 13.60
CA SER A 73 9.23 2.03 13.37
C SER A 73 8.07 2.86 13.91
N GLY A 74 7.15 3.26 13.02
CA GLY A 74 6.11 4.23 13.36
C GLY A 74 4.88 3.65 14.07
N ALA A 75 4.87 2.37 14.43
CA ALA A 75 3.75 1.73 15.11
C ALA A 75 4.22 0.57 16.00
N GLU A 76 3.65 0.47 17.20
CA GLU A 76 3.87 -0.65 18.14
C GLU A 76 2.71 -1.67 18.10
N GLU A 77 1.52 -1.22 17.67
CA GLU A 77 0.33 -2.04 17.53
C GLU A 77 -0.26 -1.86 16.13
N LEU A 78 -0.58 -2.97 15.48
CA LEU A 78 -1.09 -3.04 14.11
C LEU A 78 -2.15 -4.13 14.01
N ARG A 79 -2.90 -4.12 12.91
CA ARG A 79 -3.85 -5.18 12.56
C ARG A 79 -3.38 -5.91 11.31
N PRO A 80 -3.79 -7.18 11.10
CA PRO A 80 -3.72 -7.80 9.80
C PRO A 80 -4.29 -6.88 8.70
N GLY A 81 -3.58 -6.73 7.58
CA GLY A 81 -3.92 -5.80 6.50
C GLY A 81 -3.44 -4.36 6.68
N ASP A 82 -2.86 -3.99 7.83
CA ASP A 82 -2.16 -2.70 7.98
C ASP A 82 -0.81 -2.70 7.28
N SER A 83 -0.11 -1.57 7.35
CA SER A 83 1.29 -1.46 6.93
C SER A 83 2.11 -0.85 8.04
N LEU A 84 3.24 -1.48 8.37
CA LEU A 84 4.23 -0.95 9.28
C LEU A 84 5.15 0.02 8.52
N PRO A 85 5.11 1.34 8.80
CA PRO A 85 6.10 2.25 8.29
C PRO A 85 7.46 1.97 8.94
N LEU A 86 8.47 1.70 8.12
CA LEU A 86 9.85 1.50 8.55
C LEU A 86 10.75 2.53 7.85
N THR A 87 11.55 3.22 8.65
CA THR A 87 12.70 3.98 8.15
C THR A 87 13.98 3.24 8.50
N LEU A 88 14.80 2.93 7.51
CA LEU A 88 16.05 2.18 7.71
C LEU A 88 17.24 3.05 7.34
N TYR A 89 18.23 3.08 8.24
CA TYR A 89 19.43 3.89 8.09
C TYR A 89 20.60 2.97 7.77
N TRP A 90 21.07 3.04 6.53
CA TRP A 90 22.20 2.25 6.06
C TRP A 90 23.47 3.07 6.03
N GLN A 91 24.61 2.46 6.36
CA GLN A 91 25.91 3.07 6.25
C GLN A 91 26.88 2.16 5.48
N ALA A 92 27.56 2.70 4.48
CA ALA A 92 28.71 2.01 3.87
C ALA A 92 29.97 2.34 4.67
N PHE A 93 30.61 1.34 5.27
CA PHE A 93 31.94 1.53 5.89
C PHE A 93 33.07 1.15 4.92
N GLN A 94 32.75 0.35 3.90
CA GLN A 94 33.61 0.06 2.76
C GLN A 94 32.79 0.13 1.48
N LYS A 95 33.46 0.29 0.33
CA LYS A 95 32.80 0.23 -0.98
C LYS A 95 32.20 -1.16 -1.21
N PRO A 96 30.88 -1.30 -1.34
CA PRO A 96 30.27 -2.61 -1.58
C PRO A 96 30.73 -3.20 -2.91
N GLN A 97 31.05 -4.49 -2.92
CA GLN A 97 31.58 -5.18 -4.11
C GLN A 97 30.48 -5.68 -5.06
N GLY A 98 29.21 -5.48 -4.70
CA GLY A 98 28.07 -5.91 -5.48
C GLY A 98 26.77 -5.29 -4.99
N ASP A 99 25.71 -5.63 -5.72
CA ASP A 99 24.36 -5.16 -5.41
C ASP A 99 23.68 -6.12 -4.46
N TYR A 100 23.02 -5.55 -3.46
CA TYR A 100 22.29 -6.30 -2.45
C TYR A 100 20.79 -6.03 -2.53
N ARG A 101 20.01 -7.04 -2.14
CA ARG A 101 18.61 -6.86 -1.77
C ARG A 101 18.42 -7.11 -0.29
N VAL A 102 17.59 -6.28 0.31
CA VAL A 102 17.08 -6.48 1.65
C VAL A 102 15.92 -7.47 1.57
N VAL A 103 15.88 -8.39 2.52
CA VAL A 103 14.71 -9.21 2.82
C VAL A 103 14.14 -8.77 4.16
N ILE A 104 12.83 -8.58 4.21
CA ILE A 104 12.11 -8.39 5.47
C ILE A 104 11.01 -9.43 5.57
N GLN A 105 10.89 -10.05 6.73
CA GLN A 105 9.84 -11.03 7.02
C GLN A 105 9.15 -10.73 8.34
N LEU A 106 7.86 -11.03 8.39
CA LEU A 106 7.08 -11.06 9.61
C LEU A 106 6.99 -12.49 10.10
N MET A 107 7.41 -12.73 11.34
CA MET A 107 7.12 -13.95 12.07
C MET A 107 5.98 -13.64 13.04
N ASP A 108 4.81 -14.24 12.87
CA ASP A 108 3.68 -13.97 13.76
C ASP A 108 3.80 -14.71 15.11
N SER A 109 2.82 -14.49 15.99
CA SER A 109 2.79 -15.04 17.36
C SER A 109 2.71 -16.57 17.40
N SER A 110 2.27 -17.22 16.32
CA SER A 110 2.25 -18.68 16.18
C SER A 110 3.61 -19.25 15.76
N GLY A 111 4.55 -18.38 15.39
CA GLY A 111 5.85 -18.73 14.81
C GLY A 111 5.81 -18.92 13.30
N GLN A 112 4.70 -18.62 12.62
CA GLN A 112 4.61 -18.69 11.17
C GLN A 112 5.40 -17.55 10.53
N LEU A 113 6.30 -17.89 9.61
CA LEU A 113 6.97 -16.93 8.74
C LEU A 113 6.10 -16.62 7.52
N HIS A 114 5.76 -15.35 7.37
CA HIS A 114 5.00 -14.86 6.24
C HIS A 114 5.88 -14.56 5.02
N ALA A 115 5.24 -14.36 3.87
CA ALA A 115 5.93 -14.10 2.62
C ALA A 115 6.94 -12.94 2.76
N PRO A 116 8.18 -13.11 2.27
CA PRO A 116 9.19 -12.07 2.36
C PRO A 116 8.86 -10.86 1.48
N ALA A 117 9.13 -9.67 1.99
CA ALA A 117 9.28 -8.47 1.20
C ALA A 117 10.74 -8.33 0.77
N PHE A 118 10.97 -8.10 -0.53
CA PHE A 118 12.29 -7.81 -1.08
C PHE A 118 12.34 -6.40 -1.62
N TYR A 119 13.43 -5.70 -1.37
CA TYR A 119 13.69 -4.43 -2.02
C TYR A 119 15.19 -4.11 -2.10
N ARG A 120 15.59 -3.21 -2.98
CA ARG A 120 16.96 -2.69 -3.04
C ARG A 120 17.13 -1.51 -2.08
N PRO A 121 18.21 -1.48 -1.26
CA PRO A 121 18.57 -0.30 -0.49
C PRO A 121 18.61 0.95 -1.36
N SER A 122 18.34 2.11 -0.77
CA SER A 122 18.13 3.44 -1.40
C SER A 122 16.78 3.62 -2.14
N ASN A 123 15.71 3.02 -1.63
CA ASN A 123 14.35 3.10 -2.18
C ASN A 123 14.26 2.65 -3.66
N GLU A 124 14.96 1.58 -4.05
CA GLU A 124 14.99 1.04 -5.44
C GLU A 124 15.71 1.90 -6.50
N VAL A 125 16.36 3.00 -6.10
CA VAL A 125 16.89 3.99 -7.07
C VAL A 125 18.38 3.85 -7.33
N PHE A 126 19.17 3.48 -6.31
CA PHE A 126 20.64 3.53 -6.37
C PHE A 126 21.32 2.24 -5.88
N PRO A 127 21.95 1.47 -6.79
CA PRO A 127 22.55 0.17 -6.44
C PRO A 127 23.66 0.31 -5.39
N THR A 128 23.78 -0.68 -4.49
CA THR A 128 24.77 -0.64 -3.39
C THR A 128 26.21 -0.65 -3.89
N SER A 129 26.51 -1.24 -5.05
CA SER A 129 27.84 -1.14 -5.68
C SER A 129 28.25 0.30 -6.05
N GLY A 130 27.27 1.21 -6.15
CA GLY A 130 27.48 2.63 -6.37
C GLY A 130 27.83 3.42 -5.10
N TRP A 131 27.69 2.82 -3.91
CA TRP A 131 27.94 3.50 -2.65
C TRP A 131 29.44 3.65 -2.40
N ASP A 132 29.84 4.77 -1.83
CA ASP A 132 31.21 5.01 -1.38
C ASP A 132 31.34 4.80 0.14
N ALA A 133 32.56 4.55 0.62
CA ALA A 133 32.81 4.42 2.04
C ALA A 133 32.51 5.74 2.79
N GLY A 134 31.87 5.64 3.95
CA GLY A 134 31.41 6.75 4.78
C GLY A 134 29.99 7.22 4.47
N GLU A 135 29.36 6.74 3.38
CA GLU A 135 28.02 7.18 3.01
C GLU A 135 26.93 6.64 3.91
N THR A 136 25.89 7.46 4.09
CA THR A 136 24.65 7.06 4.77
C THR A 136 23.46 7.20 3.82
N TRP A 137 22.63 6.17 3.77
CA TRP A 137 21.44 6.09 2.94
C TRP A 137 20.20 5.83 3.81
N LEU A 138 19.07 6.37 3.40
CA LEU A 138 17.80 6.24 4.12
C LEU A 138 16.76 5.59 3.22
N ASP A 139 16.14 4.54 3.72
CA ASP A 139 14.98 3.91 3.11
C ASP A 139 13.72 4.22 3.91
N LYS A 140 12.63 4.52 3.21
CA LYS A 140 11.29 4.58 3.78
C LYS A 140 10.43 3.55 3.08
N ILE A 141 10.04 2.53 3.81
CA ILE A 141 9.26 1.41 3.29
C ILE A 141 7.99 1.21 4.11
N GLN A 142 7.02 0.55 3.49
CA GLN A 142 5.77 0.14 4.12
C GLN A 142 5.72 -1.39 4.09
N LEU A 143 5.97 -2.03 5.22
CA LEU A 143 5.86 -3.48 5.34
C LEU A 143 4.38 -3.85 5.52
N LYS A 144 3.77 -4.46 4.50
CA LYS A 144 2.38 -4.94 4.60
C LYS A 144 2.29 -6.06 5.65
N ILE A 145 1.31 -5.96 6.53
CA ILE A 145 0.95 -7.03 7.46
C ILE A 145 -0.04 -7.95 6.76
N PRO A 146 0.25 -9.25 6.59
CA PRO A 146 -0.66 -10.19 5.93
C PRO A 146 -2.03 -10.26 6.63
N ALA A 147 -3.09 -10.44 5.84
CA ALA A 147 -4.46 -10.53 6.35
C ALA A 147 -4.70 -11.76 7.25
N ASP A 148 -3.90 -12.83 7.05
CA ASP A 148 -3.96 -14.09 7.76
C ASP A 148 -2.95 -14.19 8.92
N ALA A 149 -2.24 -13.11 9.24
CA ALA A 149 -1.27 -13.10 10.34
C ALA A 149 -1.96 -13.32 11.69
N ALA A 150 -1.43 -14.26 12.48
CA ALA A 150 -1.99 -14.57 13.79
C ALA A 150 -1.86 -13.38 14.77
N PRO A 151 -2.90 -13.08 15.58
CA PRO A 151 -2.83 -12.00 16.57
C PRO A 151 -1.84 -12.33 17.70
N GLY A 152 -1.25 -11.30 18.29
CA GLY A 152 -0.26 -11.41 19.36
C GLY A 152 1.07 -10.75 18.98
N ASP A 153 2.12 -11.04 19.75
CA ASP A 153 3.44 -10.47 19.50
C ASP A 153 4.05 -11.08 18.23
N ALA A 154 4.28 -10.24 17.23
CA ALA A 154 4.94 -10.60 15.99
C ALA A 154 6.33 -9.95 15.93
N THR A 155 7.26 -10.64 15.29
CA THR A 155 8.66 -10.22 15.15
C THR A 155 8.94 -9.83 13.70
N VAL A 156 9.54 -8.66 13.51
CA VAL A 156 10.04 -8.20 12.21
C VAL A 156 11.50 -8.60 12.08
N LEU A 157 11.80 -9.39 11.06
CA LEU A 157 13.13 -9.93 10.76
C LEU A 157 13.69 -9.25 9.52
N ILE A 158 14.98 -8.93 9.52
CA ILE A 158 15.69 -8.33 8.37
C ILE A 158 16.98 -9.08 8.03
N GLY A 159 17.29 -9.14 6.74
CA GLY A 159 18.53 -9.73 6.22
C GLY A 159 18.88 -9.20 4.84
N LEU A 160 20.01 -9.65 4.30
CA LEU A 160 20.54 -9.21 3.01
C LEU A 160 20.97 -10.40 2.13
N PHE A 161 20.72 -10.27 0.84
CA PHE A 161 21.14 -11.21 -0.20
C PHE A 161 21.90 -10.49 -1.31
N GLY A 162 22.84 -11.18 -1.96
CA GLY A 162 23.39 -10.72 -3.24
C GLY A 162 22.30 -10.72 -4.31
N GLU A 163 22.11 -9.60 -5.01
CA GLU A 163 21.00 -9.40 -5.94
C GLU A 163 20.98 -10.43 -7.08
N TYR A 164 22.14 -10.72 -7.66
CA TYR A 164 22.28 -11.63 -8.80
C TYR A 164 22.62 -13.06 -8.39
N SER A 165 23.33 -13.23 -7.27
CA SER A 165 23.70 -14.55 -6.78
C SER A 165 22.55 -15.25 -6.05
N GLY A 166 21.63 -14.47 -5.46
CA GLY A 166 20.61 -14.98 -4.55
C GLY A 166 21.18 -15.57 -3.26
N ASN A 167 22.49 -15.43 -3.03
CA ASN A 167 23.17 -15.98 -1.87
C ASN A 167 22.98 -15.05 -0.69
N ALA A 168 22.70 -15.64 0.47
CA ALA A 168 22.68 -14.94 1.74
C ALA A 168 24.01 -14.23 1.99
N VAL A 169 23.96 -12.99 2.47
CA VAL A 169 25.13 -12.28 2.96
C VAL A 169 25.21 -12.53 4.47
N ALA A 170 26.37 -12.98 4.95
CA ALA A 170 26.55 -13.28 6.37
C ALA A 170 26.38 -12.02 7.23
N LEU A 171 25.48 -12.10 8.21
CA LEU A 171 25.27 -11.08 9.23
C LEU A 171 26.37 -11.13 10.28
N LYS A 172 27.03 -10.01 10.53
CA LYS A 172 27.86 -9.77 11.71
C LYS A 172 27.18 -8.74 12.59
N THR A 173 27.06 -9.00 13.88
CA THR A 173 26.42 -8.07 14.82
C THR A 173 27.05 -8.18 16.20
N ARG A 174 26.82 -7.18 17.05
CA ARG A 174 27.13 -7.27 18.48
C ARG A 174 26.32 -8.37 19.15
N ALA A 175 26.88 -8.96 20.21
CA ALA A 175 26.28 -10.06 20.98
C ALA A 175 24.90 -9.73 21.60
N THR A 176 24.53 -8.44 21.69
CA THR A 176 23.25 -7.99 22.24
C THR A 176 22.10 -8.06 21.22
N SER A 177 22.40 -8.12 19.92
CA SER A 177 21.35 -8.20 18.90
C SER A 177 20.87 -9.63 18.76
N ARG A 178 19.55 -9.83 18.78
CA ARG A 178 18.96 -11.17 18.63
C ARG A 178 18.96 -11.58 17.16
N GLN A 179 19.48 -12.78 16.91
CA GLN A 179 19.42 -13.42 15.61
C GLN A 179 18.39 -14.56 15.64
N VAL A 180 17.75 -14.77 14.50
CA VAL A 180 16.84 -15.89 14.26
C VAL A 180 17.32 -16.61 13.02
N GLU A 181 17.60 -17.90 13.14
CA GLU A 181 17.88 -18.75 11.97
C GLU A 181 16.57 -19.18 11.32
N ILE A 182 16.43 -18.89 10.03
CA ILE A 182 15.24 -19.27 9.25
C ILE A 182 15.65 -20.07 8.01
N GLU A 183 14.74 -20.87 7.45
CA GLU A 183 14.93 -21.46 6.12
C GLU A 183 15.16 -20.35 5.10
N ASN A 184 16.16 -20.51 4.21
CA ASN A 184 16.48 -19.47 3.24
C ASN A 184 15.28 -19.20 2.31
N PRO A 185 14.66 -18.00 2.36
CA PRO A 185 13.45 -17.71 1.61
C PRO A 185 13.66 -17.63 0.10
N VAL A 186 14.89 -17.44 -0.36
CA VAL A 186 15.24 -17.37 -1.79
C VAL A 186 15.57 -18.75 -2.35
N GLN A 187 16.22 -19.60 -1.56
CA GLN A 187 16.67 -20.93 -1.97
C GLN A 187 16.40 -21.97 -0.88
N ARG A 188 15.27 -22.69 -0.96
CA ARG A 188 14.84 -23.69 0.05
C ARG A 188 15.83 -24.81 0.36
N ARG A 189 16.79 -25.09 -0.53
CA ARG A 189 17.86 -26.09 -0.31
C ARG A 189 19.19 -25.51 0.20
N ALA A 190 19.26 -24.19 0.39
CA ALA A 190 20.44 -23.53 0.93
C ALA A 190 20.48 -23.61 2.47
N MET A 191 21.63 -23.30 3.05
CA MET A 191 21.78 -23.19 4.51
C MET A 191 20.80 -22.18 5.11
N PRO A 192 20.35 -22.39 6.36
CA PRO A 192 19.55 -21.42 7.10
C PRO A 192 20.19 -20.03 7.10
N LEU A 193 19.36 -19.00 6.99
CA LEU A 193 19.78 -17.61 7.04
C LEU A 193 19.66 -17.09 8.47
N ALA A 194 20.76 -16.59 9.03
CA ALA A 194 20.72 -15.75 10.22
C ALA A 194 20.12 -14.39 9.86
N MET A 195 18.89 -14.15 10.33
CA MET A 195 18.19 -12.88 10.24
C MET A 195 18.34 -12.10 11.53
N LEU A 196 18.39 -10.78 11.42
CA LEU A 196 18.36 -9.88 12.57
C LEU A 196 16.90 -9.65 13.01
N GLU A 197 16.61 -9.81 14.30
CA GLU A 197 15.36 -9.31 14.89
C GLU A 197 15.44 -7.77 14.96
N LEU A 198 14.68 -7.10 14.09
CA LEU A 198 14.67 -5.65 13.98
C LEU A 198 13.82 -5.02 15.09
N THR A 199 12.57 -5.45 15.20
CA THR A 199 11.62 -4.97 16.21
C THR A 199 10.50 -6.00 16.43
N ARG A 200 9.66 -5.78 17.44
CA ARG A 200 8.40 -6.50 17.65
C ARG A 200 7.22 -5.55 17.59
N VAL A 201 6.12 -6.04 17.05
CA VAL A 201 4.85 -5.33 16.99
C VAL A 201 3.76 -6.24 17.54
N ARG A 202 2.74 -5.64 18.16
CA ARG A 202 1.56 -6.37 18.62
C ARG A 202 0.51 -6.36 17.53
N LEU A 203 0.10 -7.54 17.08
CA LEU A 203 -0.99 -7.71 16.12
C LEU A 203 -2.32 -7.90 16.84
N THR A 204 -3.30 -7.05 16.57
CA THR A 204 -4.68 -7.21 17.04
C THR A 204 -5.58 -7.70 15.92
N ALA A 205 -6.24 -8.84 16.15
CA ALA A 205 -7.18 -9.41 15.19
C ALA A 205 -8.58 -8.85 15.38
N ARG A 206 -9.32 -8.78 14.29
CA ARG A 206 -10.77 -8.65 14.28
C ARG A 206 -11.40 -10.03 14.07
N GLU A 207 -12.68 -10.15 14.43
CA GLU A 207 -13.45 -11.36 14.14
C GLU A 207 -13.69 -11.46 12.63
N HIS A 208 -13.40 -12.62 12.04
CA HIS A 208 -13.73 -12.93 10.64
C HIS A 208 -15.00 -13.77 10.60
N ARG A 209 -15.98 -13.34 9.80
CA ARG A 209 -17.27 -14.04 9.64
C ARG A 209 -17.39 -14.57 8.22
N TYR A 210 -18.00 -15.74 8.05
CA TYR A 210 -18.15 -16.40 6.75
C TYR A 210 -19.60 -16.80 6.45
N GLU A 211 -20.48 -16.60 7.41
CA GLU A 211 -21.90 -16.90 7.27
C GLU A 211 -22.54 -15.91 6.30
N SER A 212 -23.38 -16.42 5.40
CA SER A 212 -24.13 -15.56 4.48
C SER A 212 -25.17 -14.76 5.28
N PRO A 213 -25.21 -13.43 5.13
CA PRO A 213 -26.20 -12.60 5.81
C PRO A 213 -27.56 -12.77 5.15
N SER A 214 -28.61 -12.37 5.86
CA SER A 214 -29.98 -12.25 5.31
C SER A 214 -30.38 -10.77 5.31
N PRO A 215 -29.84 -9.95 4.37
CA PRO A 215 -30.14 -8.53 4.30
C PRO A 215 -31.62 -8.30 4.00
N GLN A 216 -32.17 -7.19 4.49
CA GLN A 216 -33.50 -6.69 4.19
C GLN A 216 -33.70 -6.48 2.67
N HIS A 217 -32.65 -5.99 2.00
CA HIS A 217 -32.62 -5.80 0.56
C HIS A 217 -31.46 -6.62 -0.05
N PRO A 218 -31.72 -7.89 -0.45
CA PRO A 218 -30.74 -8.68 -1.20
C PRO A 218 -30.41 -8.00 -2.54
N LEU A 219 -29.13 -7.73 -2.75
CA LEU A 219 -28.63 -7.09 -3.97
C LEU A 219 -27.21 -7.58 -4.23
N THR A 220 -27.01 -8.21 -5.38
CA THR A 220 -25.68 -8.67 -5.80
C THR A 220 -25.04 -7.66 -6.75
N ALA A 221 -23.81 -7.28 -6.45
CA ALA A 221 -22.95 -6.51 -7.35
C ALA A 221 -21.50 -7.01 -7.23
N ASN A 222 -20.81 -7.22 -8.36
CA ASN A 222 -19.44 -7.71 -8.41
C ASN A 222 -18.47 -6.61 -8.80
N PHE A 223 -17.56 -6.27 -7.90
CA PHE A 223 -16.48 -5.31 -8.10
C PHE A 223 -15.19 -6.04 -8.45
N ASP A 224 -14.82 -5.98 -9.73
CA ASP A 224 -13.54 -6.46 -10.26
C ASP A 224 -13.21 -7.93 -9.92
N ASN A 225 -14.20 -8.79 -9.75
CA ASN A 225 -14.08 -10.18 -9.30
C ASN A 225 -13.35 -10.36 -7.95
N LYS A 226 -13.25 -9.30 -7.14
CA LYS A 226 -12.54 -9.31 -5.84
C LYS A 226 -13.47 -9.05 -4.67
N ILE A 227 -14.46 -8.20 -4.84
CA ILE A 227 -15.42 -7.82 -3.79
C ILE A 227 -16.82 -8.00 -4.33
N LYS A 228 -17.70 -8.60 -3.54
CA LYS A 228 -19.10 -8.79 -3.87
C LYS A 228 -19.97 -8.08 -2.84
N LEU A 229 -20.91 -7.25 -3.29
CA LEU A 229 -22.03 -6.82 -2.46
C LEU A 229 -23.05 -7.97 -2.39
N LEU A 230 -23.53 -8.29 -1.19
CA LEU A 230 -24.54 -9.32 -0.95
C LEU A 230 -25.94 -8.73 -0.71
N GLY A 231 -25.99 -7.47 -0.29
CA GLY A 231 -27.22 -6.71 -0.06
C GLY A 231 -27.00 -5.62 0.97
N TYR A 232 -28.09 -5.02 1.43
CA TYR A 232 -28.04 -3.96 2.43
C TYR A 232 -29.30 -3.90 3.29
N ASP A 233 -29.17 -3.29 4.45
CA ASP A 233 -30.27 -2.84 5.31
C ASP A 233 -30.31 -1.31 5.31
N LEU A 234 -31.50 -0.72 5.31
CA LEU A 234 -31.66 0.73 5.28
C LEU A 234 -32.78 1.18 6.21
N ASP A 235 -32.43 2.00 7.20
CA ASP A 235 -33.40 2.82 7.91
C ASP A 235 -33.51 4.19 7.23
N GLU A 236 -34.52 4.34 6.40
CA GLU A 236 -34.77 5.58 5.63
C GLU A 236 -35.00 6.81 6.54
N ARG A 237 -35.45 6.63 7.79
CA ARG A 237 -35.72 7.77 8.69
C ARG A 237 -34.44 8.39 9.22
N THR A 238 -33.42 7.58 9.44
CA THR A 238 -32.13 8.01 10.01
C THR A 238 -31.01 8.04 8.98
N LEU A 239 -31.26 7.50 7.78
CA LEU A 239 -30.26 7.19 6.75
C LEU A 239 -29.09 6.38 7.30
N GLN A 240 -29.42 5.44 8.19
CA GLN A 240 -28.49 4.41 8.63
C GLN A 240 -28.52 3.27 7.60
N LEU A 241 -27.39 3.08 6.92
CA LEU A 241 -27.19 2.07 5.88
C LEU A 241 -26.20 1.02 6.39
N ASN A 242 -26.55 -0.26 6.33
CA ASN A 242 -25.59 -1.34 6.53
C ASN A 242 -25.39 -2.09 5.21
N LEU A 243 -24.18 -2.10 4.71
CA LEU A 243 -23.78 -2.84 3.52
C LEU A 243 -23.20 -4.20 3.94
N TYR A 244 -23.53 -5.25 3.19
CA TYR A 244 -22.97 -6.58 3.40
C TYR A 244 -22.06 -6.94 2.25
N TRP A 245 -20.77 -7.06 2.54
CA TRP A 245 -19.73 -7.35 1.57
C TRP A 245 -19.18 -8.75 1.72
N GLN A 246 -18.66 -9.31 0.64
CA GLN A 246 -17.88 -10.55 0.65
C GLN A 246 -16.58 -10.39 -0.13
N ALA A 247 -15.46 -10.81 0.45
CA ALA A 247 -14.21 -10.99 -0.29
C ALA A 247 -14.29 -12.24 -1.16
N LEU A 248 -14.04 -12.08 -2.46
CA LEU A 248 -13.94 -13.20 -3.40
C LEU A 248 -12.49 -13.69 -3.56
N ALA A 249 -11.52 -12.83 -3.23
CA ALA A 249 -10.09 -13.10 -3.27
C ALA A 249 -9.36 -12.21 -2.26
N SER A 250 -8.09 -12.53 -2.00
CA SER A 250 -7.20 -11.64 -1.23
C SER A 250 -7.04 -10.31 -1.94
N LEU A 251 -6.98 -9.23 -1.16
CA LEU A 251 -6.96 -7.86 -1.64
C LEU A 251 -5.64 -7.19 -1.24
N ASP A 252 -4.88 -6.72 -2.22
CA ASP A 252 -3.61 -6.01 -1.97
C ASP A 252 -3.77 -4.50 -1.81
N GLU A 253 -4.99 -3.99 -2.06
CA GLU A 253 -5.31 -2.58 -2.15
C GLU A 253 -6.38 -2.20 -1.13
N ARG A 254 -6.22 -1.00 -0.56
CA ARG A 254 -7.26 -0.38 0.28
C ARG A 254 -8.30 0.31 -0.59
N TYR A 255 -9.56 0.01 -0.31
CA TYR A 255 -10.69 0.65 -0.95
C TYR A 255 -11.50 1.47 0.05
N THR A 256 -11.92 2.64 -0.41
CA THR A 256 -12.92 3.46 0.25
C THR A 256 -14.26 3.22 -0.43
N VAL A 257 -15.28 2.95 0.39
CA VAL A 257 -16.68 2.97 -0.06
C VAL A 257 -17.15 4.41 -0.04
N PHE A 258 -17.78 4.83 -1.12
CA PHE A 258 -18.56 6.06 -1.12
C PHE A 258 -20.04 5.70 -1.07
N VAL A 259 -20.79 6.52 -0.34
CA VAL A 259 -22.25 6.52 -0.31
C VAL A 259 -22.67 7.90 -0.75
N HIS A 260 -23.40 7.99 -1.86
CA HIS A 260 -23.88 9.25 -2.41
C HIS A 260 -25.39 9.34 -2.30
N LEU A 261 -25.87 10.53 -1.92
CA LEU A 261 -27.26 10.93 -2.03
C LEU A 261 -27.39 11.95 -3.17
N LEU A 262 -28.23 11.66 -4.15
CA LEU A 262 -28.40 12.47 -5.36
C LEU A 262 -29.83 13.01 -5.47
N ASP A 263 -29.98 14.22 -5.99
CA ASP A 263 -31.29 14.79 -6.31
C ASP A 263 -31.88 14.21 -7.62
N ALA A 264 -33.06 14.71 -8.02
CA ALA A 264 -33.74 14.28 -9.24
C ALA A 264 -32.96 14.61 -10.53
N ALA A 265 -32.07 15.61 -10.52
CA ALA A 265 -31.19 15.94 -11.63
C ALA A 265 -29.90 15.10 -11.63
N GLY A 266 -29.69 14.25 -10.62
CA GLY A 266 -28.47 13.47 -10.43
C GLY A 266 -27.34 14.27 -9.79
N ALA A 267 -27.61 15.46 -9.25
CA ALA A 267 -26.61 16.24 -8.54
C ALA A 267 -26.39 15.67 -7.13
N LEU A 268 -25.11 15.57 -6.73
CA LEU A 268 -24.72 15.13 -5.40
C LEU A 268 -25.13 16.16 -4.34
N VAL A 269 -25.98 15.74 -3.39
CA VAL A 269 -26.47 16.62 -2.32
C VAL A 269 -25.89 16.28 -0.94
N ALA A 270 -25.52 15.02 -0.72
CA ALA A 270 -24.82 14.56 0.48
C ALA A 270 -23.98 13.32 0.15
N GLN A 271 -22.94 13.07 0.93
CA GLN A 271 -22.11 11.88 0.77
C GLN A 271 -21.47 11.43 2.07
N LYS A 272 -21.05 10.17 2.10
CA LYS A 272 -20.18 9.60 3.13
C LYS A 272 -19.15 8.69 2.47
N ASP A 273 -17.88 9.00 2.71
CA ASP A 273 -16.76 8.20 2.26
C ASP A 273 -16.05 7.62 3.49
N SER A 274 -15.81 6.31 3.48
CA SER A 274 -15.02 5.64 4.52
C SER A 274 -14.46 4.32 4.02
N GLU A 275 -13.27 3.96 4.51
CA GLU A 275 -12.86 2.56 4.49
C GLU A 275 -13.85 1.71 5.31
N PRO A 276 -14.01 0.42 4.98
CA PRO A 276 -14.98 -0.43 5.64
C PRO A 276 -14.78 -0.51 7.15
N ASP A 277 -15.90 -0.61 7.89
CA ASP A 277 -15.96 -0.59 9.35
C ASP A 277 -15.25 0.63 9.97
N GLY A 278 -15.39 1.79 9.34
CA GLY A 278 -14.75 3.03 9.78
C GLY A 278 -13.22 3.00 9.73
N GLY A 279 -12.64 2.14 8.88
CA GLY A 279 -11.19 1.89 8.79
C GLY A 279 -10.67 0.81 9.75
N ASN A 280 -11.54 0.12 10.48
CA ASN A 280 -11.15 -1.00 11.35
C ASN A 280 -11.08 -2.34 10.61
N ALA A 281 -11.72 -2.45 9.45
CA ALA A 281 -11.65 -3.61 8.56
C ALA A 281 -11.23 -3.19 7.14
N PRO A 282 -10.02 -2.61 6.97
CA PRO A 282 -9.54 -2.22 5.66
C PRO A 282 -9.58 -3.42 4.71
N THR A 283 -9.86 -3.21 3.43
CA THR A 283 -10.04 -4.33 2.47
C THR A 283 -8.82 -5.25 2.37
N THR A 284 -7.61 -4.73 2.66
CA THR A 284 -6.37 -5.52 2.75
C THR A 284 -6.33 -6.51 3.92
N SER A 285 -7.26 -6.42 4.86
CA SER A 285 -7.43 -7.33 6.00
C SER A 285 -8.48 -8.42 5.73
N TRP A 286 -9.12 -8.43 4.56
CA TRP A 286 -10.19 -9.37 4.26
C TRP A 286 -9.62 -10.70 3.78
N LEU A 287 -10.17 -11.79 4.32
CA LEU A 287 -9.84 -13.15 3.91
C LEU A 287 -10.80 -13.63 2.82
N PRO A 288 -10.37 -14.47 1.85
CA PRO A 288 -11.26 -15.03 0.84
C PRO A 288 -12.48 -15.73 1.46
N GLY A 289 -13.67 -15.38 0.98
CA GLY A 289 -14.96 -15.87 1.47
C GLY A 289 -15.52 -15.11 2.66
N GLU A 290 -14.72 -14.26 3.32
CA GLU A 290 -15.14 -13.47 4.47
C GLU A 290 -16.28 -12.52 4.10
N VAL A 291 -17.23 -12.40 5.02
CA VAL A 291 -18.37 -11.48 4.98
C VAL A 291 -18.18 -10.38 6.01
N LEU A 292 -18.31 -9.13 5.57
CA LEU A 292 -18.27 -7.93 6.43
C LEU A 292 -19.63 -7.23 6.43
N ALA A 293 -20.10 -6.85 7.62
CA ALA A 293 -21.19 -5.89 7.79
C ALA A 293 -20.60 -4.50 8.03
N ASP A 294 -21.04 -3.52 7.24
CA ASP A 294 -20.34 -2.25 7.09
C ASP A 294 -21.33 -1.08 7.17
N GLY A 295 -21.25 -0.33 8.26
CA GLY A 295 -22.25 0.67 8.64
C GLY A 295 -21.90 2.09 8.22
N TYR A 296 -22.85 2.76 7.59
CA TYR A 296 -22.77 4.14 7.11
C TYR A 296 -23.93 4.98 7.64
N ARG A 297 -23.62 6.25 7.92
CA ARG A 297 -24.62 7.28 8.18
C ARG A 297 -24.33 8.48 7.30
N VAL A 298 -25.29 8.85 6.47
CA VAL A 298 -25.19 10.03 5.60
C VAL A 298 -25.77 11.22 6.35
N GLU A 299 -24.94 12.22 6.62
CA GLU A 299 -25.40 13.47 7.25
C GLU A 299 -26.09 14.35 6.22
N LEU A 300 -27.32 14.76 6.52
CA LEU A 300 -28.13 15.58 5.64
C LEU A 300 -27.90 17.07 5.91
N PRO A 301 -27.71 17.90 4.86
CA PRO A 301 -27.68 19.35 5.01
C PRO A 301 -28.98 19.87 5.66
N ASP A 302 -28.86 20.90 6.50
CA ASP A 302 -30.02 21.47 7.20
C ASP A 302 -31.04 22.12 6.28
N ASN A 303 -30.58 22.62 5.14
CA ASN A 303 -31.37 23.26 4.11
C ASN A 303 -31.79 22.31 2.98
N LEU A 304 -31.64 20.99 3.16
CA LEU A 304 -32.03 20.02 2.13
C LEU A 304 -33.55 20.09 1.94
N PRO A 305 -34.05 20.38 0.72
CA PRO A 305 -35.48 20.41 0.45
C PRO A 305 -36.13 19.05 0.70
N PRO A 306 -37.42 19.01 1.06
CA PRO A 306 -38.17 17.75 1.08
C PRO A 306 -38.32 17.21 -0.34
N GLY A 307 -38.27 15.88 -0.50
CA GLY A 307 -38.39 15.24 -1.79
C GLY A 307 -37.77 13.85 -1.83
N GLU A 308 -37.75 13.28 -3.04
CA GLU A 308 -37.17 11.97 -3.33
C GLU A 308 -35.72 12.10 -3.79
N TYR A 309 -34.83 11.32 -3.18
CA TYR A 309 -33.40 11.31 -3.47
C TYR A 309 -32.92 9.90 -3.80
N ALA A 310 -31.96 9.77 -4.72
CA ALA A 310 -31.35 8.47 -5.03
C ALA A 310 -30.17 8.21 -4.10
N LEU A 311 -30.10 7.01 -3.54
CA LEU A 311 -28.97 6.51 -2.78
C LEU A 311 -28.18 5.53 -3.66
N GLU A 312 -26.89 5.80 -3.84
CA GLU A 312 -25.98 4.93 -4.59
C GLU A 312 -24.65 4.74 -3.86
N ILE A 313 -23.94 3.66 -4.18
CA ILE A 313 -22.64 3.34 -3.60
C ILE A 313 -21.63 2.95 -4.67
N GLY A 314 -20.37 2.88 -4.27
CA GLY A 314 -19.33 2.18 -5.03
C GLY A 314 -18.00 2.20 -4.30
N LEU A 315 -16.95 1.78 -5.00
CA LEU A 315 -15.60 1.65 -4.43
C LEU A 315 -14.60 2.48 -5.25
N TYR A 316 -13.64 3.09 -4.57
CA TYR A 316 -12.42 3.59 -5.20
C TYR A 316 -11.19 3.20 -4.39
N GLN A 317 -10.08 3.03 -5.08
CA GLN A 317 -8.81 2.74 -4.44
C GLN A 317 -8.31 3.97 -3.67
N SER A 318 -8.10 3.85 -2.36
CA SER A 318 -7.78 4.97 -1.47
C SER A 318 -6.53 5.75 -1.92
N ALA A 319 -5.53 5.05 -2.46
CA ALA A 319 -4.25 5.65 -2.86
C ALA A 319 -4.32 6.47 -4.16
N THR A 320 -5.24 6.15 -5.07
CA THR A 320 -5.25 6.72 -6.44
C THR A 320 -6.55 7.43 -6.79
N GLY A 321 -7.62 7.21 -6.02
CA GLY A 321 -8.97 7.68 -6.36
C GLY A 321 -9.62 6.91 -7.53
N ALA A 322 -8.96 5.88 -8.07
CA ALA A 322 -9.48 5.12 -9.20
C ALA A 322 -10.72 4.33 -8.79
N ARG A 323 -11.87 4.65 -9.40
CA ARG A 323 -13.14 3.93 -9.22
C ARG A 323 -13.01 2.46 -9.67
N ARG A 324 -13.80 1.57 -9.06
CA ARG A 324 -13.85 0.16 -9.44
C ARG A 324 -15.12 -0.17 -10.21
N ALA A 325 -14.94 -0.88 -11.31
CA ALA A 325 -16.03 -1.27 -12.19
C ALA A 325 -16.94 -2.31 -11.52
N VAL A 326 -18.24 -2.15 -11.75
CA VAL A 326 -19.28 -3.12 -11.39
C VAL A 326 -19.53 -3.97 -12.63
N LEU A 327 -19.14 -5.24 -12.57
CA LEU A 327 -19.06 -6.10 -13.76
C LEU A 327 -20.42 -6.62 -14.22
N ASP A 328 -21.33 -6.88 -13.28
CA ASP A 328 -22.65 -7.46 -13.53
C ASP A 328 -23.72 -6.41 -13.84
N LEU A 329 -23.61 -5.21 -13.29
CA LEU A 329 -24.54 -4.10 -13.53
C LEU A 329 -24.01 -3.05 -14.52
N GLY A 330 -22.71 -3.07 -14.82
CA GLY A 330 -22.04 -2.05 -15.61
C GLY A 330 -21.77 -0.76 -14.83
N GLY A 331 -20.85 0.07 -15.34
CA GLY A 331 -20.46 1.32 -14.68
C GLY A 331 -19.54 1.11 -13.47
N ASP A 332 -19.53 2.08 -12.55
CA ASP A 332 -18.63 2.14 -11.39
C ASP A 332 -19.38 2.37 -10.06
N ARG A 333 -20.69 2.17 -10.07
CA ARG A 333 -21.60 2.44 -8.97
C ARG A 333 -22.80 1.50 -8.97
N VAL A 334 -23.44 1.36 -7.82
CA VAL A 334 -24.62 0.55 -7.60
C VAL A 334 -25.72 1.43 -7.01
N ALA A 335 -26.85 1.54 -7.71
CA ALA A 335 -28.04 2.19 -7.16
C ALA A 335 -28.68 1.27 -6.12
N LEU A 336 -28.97 1.82 -4.92
CA LEU A 336 -29.58 1.08 -3.82
C LEU A 336 -31.08 1.34 -3.75
N ALA A 337 -31.46 2.57 -3.44
CA ALA A 337 -32.84 2.93 -3.15
C ALA A 337 -33.17 4.37 -3.55
N ARG A 338 -34.46 4.69 -3.55
CA ARG A 338 -34.96 6.06 -3.48
C ARG A 338 -35.42 6.30 -2.05
N VAL A 339 -34.97 7.40 -1.44
CA VAL A 339 -35.32 7.77 -0.05
C VAL A 339 -36.11 9.06 -0.04
N SER A 340 -37.17 9.09 0.77
CA SER A 340 -38.03 10.25 0.93
C SER A 340 -37.58 11.10 2.11
N ILE A 341 -37.21 12.36 1.85
CA ILE A 341 -36.90 13.34 2.89
C ILE A 341 -38.16 14.15 3.19
N PRO A 342 -38.71 14.08 4.42
CA PRO A 342 -39.92 14.81 4.79
C PRO A 342 -39.64 16.31 4.96
N ALA A 343 -40.69 17.13 4.91
CA ALA A 343 -40.60 18.54 5.30
C ALA A 343 -40.30 18.64 6.79
N ARG A 344 -39.30 19.46 7.16
CA ARG A 344 -38.87 19.69 8.55
C ARG A 344 -39.83 20.60 9.31
#